data_AF-A0A086LHY0-F1
#
_entry.id   AF-A0A086LHY0-F1
#
_cell.length_a   1.000
_cell.length_b   1.000
_cell.length_c   1.000
_cell.angle_alpha   90.00
_cell.angle_beta   90.00
_cell.angle_gamma   90.00
#
_symmetry.space_group_name_H-M   'P 1'
#
loop_
_entity.id
_entity.type
_entity.pdbx_description
1 polymer ?
#
loop_
_entity_poly.entity_id
_entity_poly.type
_entity_poly.pdbx_seq_one_letter_code
_entity_poly.pdbx_strand_id
1 'polypeptide(L)'
;VAVVDSGISRHHDLDCNLWQNPHEQQDGRDDDGNGLIDDNHGYDFQENKSEPEDENGHGTHVAGIIGACVNGGGVVGGAPKTQLMALRFIGKGGQ
;
A
#
# COMPACT_ATOMS: atom_id res chain seq x y z
N VAL A 1 8.88 -2.71 -3.52
CA VAL A 1 9.19 -2.75 -2.08
C VAL A 1 7.89 -3.06 -1.35
N ALA A 2 7.86 -4.10 -0.52
CA ALA A 2 6.72 -4.39 0.32
C ALA A 2 6.88 -3.64 1.66
N VAL A 3 5.85 -2.91 2.06
CA VAL A 3 5.76 -2.18 3.33
C VAL A 3 4.83 -2.96 4.24
N VAL A 4 5.40 -3.68 5.20
CA VAL A 4 4.68 -4.45 6.21
C VAL A 4 4.51 -3.54 7.43
N ASP A 5 3.35 -2.92 7.58
CA ASP A 5 3.12 -1.83 8.55
C ASP A 5 1.62 -1.64 8.87
N SER A 6 1.16 -0.42 9.15
CA SER A 6 -0.25 -0.06 9.39
C SER A 6 -1.09 0.17 8.13
N GLY A 7 -0.52 -0.07 6.95
CA GLY A 7 -1.14 0.20 5.65
C GLY A 7 -0.47 1.35 4.91
N ILE A 8 -1.05 1.75 3.77
CA ILE A 8 -0.67 2.98 3.06
C ILE A 8 -1.96 3.68 2.62
N SER A 9 -2.19 4.90 3.08
CA SER A 9 -3.32 5.71 2.61
C SER A 9 -3.14 6.18 1.18
N ARG A 10 -4.26 6.30 0.46
CA ARG A 10 -4.29 7.01 -0.83
C ARG A 10 -3.84 8.46 -0.62
N HIS A 11 -2.77 8.86 -1.31
CA HIS A 11 -2.15 10.15 -1.12
C HIS A 11 -1.54 10.64 -2.43
N HIS A 12 -1.75 11.91 -2.76
CA HIS A 12 -1.28 12.53 -4.01
C HIS A 12 0.24 12.38 -4.24
N ASP A 13 1.00 12.22 -3.16
CA ASP A 13 2.45 12.07 -3.16
C ASP A 13 2.96 10.62 -3.14
N LEU A 14 2.04 9.63 -3.09
CA LEU A 14 2.35 8.19 -3.08
C LEU A 14 1.67 7.42 -4.20
N ASP A 15 0.50 7.87 -4.65
CA ASP A 15 -0.35 7.20 -5.63
C ASP A 15 0.37 6.89 -6.96
N CYS A 16 1.38 7.67 -7.34
CA CYS A 16 2.15 7.42 -8.56
C CYS A 16 3.04 6.16 -8.47
N ASN A 17 3.31 5.70 -7.25
CA ASN A 17 4.25 4.63 -6.93
C ASN A 17 3.58 3.45 -6.21
N LEU A 18 2.26 3.44 -6.04
CA LEU A 18 1.58 2.23 -5.54
C LEU A 18 1.78 1.07 -6.51
N TRP A 19 2.17 -0.08 -5.96
CA TRP A 19 2.28 -1.32 -6.71
C TRP A 19 0.89 -1.74 -7.17
N GLN A 20 0.80 -2.25 -8.39
CA GLN A 20 -0.42 -2.82 -8.94
C GLN A 20 -0.18 -4.32 -9.14
N ASN A 21 -1.03 -5.17 -8.56
CA ASN A 21 -1.00 -6.60 -8.86
C ASN A 21 -1.41 -6.80 -10.34
N PRO A 22 -0.51 -7.30 -11.22
CA PRO A 22 -0.83 -7.52 -12.62
C PRO A 22 -1.71 -8.77 -12.85
N HIS A 23 -1.92 -9.57 -11.81
CA HIS A 23 -2.67 -10.82 -11.87
C HIS A 23 -4.06 -10.74 -11.23
N GLU A 24 -4.41 -9.59 -10.63
CA GLU A 24 -5.73 -9.34 -10.07
C GLU A 24 -6.55 -8.38 -10.92
N GLN A 25 -7.86 -8.59 -10.92
CA GLN A 25 -8.86 -7.65 -11.39
C GLN A 25 -9.76 -7.29 -10.22
N GLN A 26 -10.31 -6.08 -10.20
CA GLN A 26 -11.32 -5.70 -9.21
C GLN A 26 -12.68 -6.30 -9.58
N ASP A 27 -12.85 -7.61 -9.43
CA ASP A 27 -14.05 -8.35 -9.81
C ASP A 27 -14.69 -9.15 -8.64
N GLY A 28 -14.10 -9.07 -7.45
CA GLY A 28 -14.55 -9.74 -6.25
C GLY A 28 -14.06 -11.19 -6.15
N ARG A 29 -13.00 -11.56 -6.87
CA ARG A 29 -12.38 -12.89 -6.85
C ARG A 29 -10.90 -12.79 -6.53
N ASP A 30 -10.33 -13.95 -6.25
CA ASP A 30 -8.90 -14.17 -6.17
C ASP A 30 -8.49 -14.76 -7.54
N ASP A 31 -8.01 -13.90 -8.43
CA ASP A 31 -7.71 -14.24 -9.82
C ASP A 31 -6.34 -14.95 -9.94
N ASP A 32 -5.40 -14.62 -9.05
CA ASP A 32 -4.05 -15.16 -9.04
C ASP A 32 -3.88 -16.42 -8.15
N GLY A 33 -4.88 -16.72 -7.32
CA GLY A 33 -4.96 -17.92 -6.49
C GLY A 33 -4.10 -17.86 -5.22
N ASN A 34 -3.73 -16.66 -4.77
CA ASN A 34 -2.89 -16.45 -3.59
C ASN A 34 -3.68 -16.49 -2.26
N GLY A 35 -5.01 -16.60 -2.32
CA GLY A 35 -5.93 -16.62 -1.18
C GLY A 35 -6.46 -15.26 -0.76
N LEU A 36 -6.14 -14.20 -1.49
CA LEU A 36 -6.44 -12.80 -1.17
C LEU A 36 -7.27 -12.18 -2.31
N ILE A 37 -8.58 -12.07 -2.09
CA ILE A 37 -9.50 -11.48 -3.08
C ILE A 37 -9.14 -10.02 -3.35
N ASP A 38 -9.03 -9.63 -4.64
CA ASP A 38 -8.82 -8.27 -5.14
C ASP A 38 -7.62 -7.52 -4.54
N ASP A 39 -6.48 -8.16 -4.22
CA ASP A 39 -5.33 -7.55 -3.53
C ASP A 39 -4.45 -6.61 -4.41
N ASN A 40 -5.12 -5.75 -5.18
CA ASN A 40 -4.59 -4.90 -6.24
C ASN A 40 -3.41 -4.01 -5.82
N HIS A 41 -3.36 -3.55 -4.56
CA HIS A 41 -2.27 -2.71 -4.04
C HIS A 41 -1.55 -3.33 -2.83
N GLY A 42 -1.80 -4.62 -2.60
CA GLY A 42 -1.49 -5.33 -1.37
C GLY A 42 -2.75 -5.65 -0.58
N TYR A 43 -2.60 -5.95 0.71
CA TYR A 43 -3.67 -6.58 1.50
C TYR A 43 -3.67 -6.18 2.96
N ASP A 44 -4.86 -6.12 3.55
CA ASP A 44 -5.07 -5.92 4.98
C ASP A 44 -5.23 -7.27 5.68
N PHE A 45 -4.16 -7.73 6.32
CA PHE A 45 -4.18 -8.96 7.11
C PHE A 45 -4.79 -8.76 8.49
N GLN A 46 -5.01 -7.53 8.93
CA GLN A 46 -5.64 -7.26 10.22
C GLN A 46 -7.17 -7.35 10.12
N GLU A 47 -7.75 -6.91 9.02
CA GLU A 47 -9.20 -6.97 8.77
C GLU A 47 -9.61 -8.00 7.71
N ASN A 48 -8.63 -8.66 7.09
CA ASN A 48 -8.81 -9.67 6.03
C ASN A 48 -9.62 -9.12 4.83
N LYS A 49 -9.11 -8.04 4.24
CA LYS A 49 -9.71 -7.35 3.08
C LYS A 49 -8.64 -6.80 2.11
N SER A 50 -9.03 -6.55 0.86
CA SER A 50 -8.16 -6.03 -0.22
C SER A 50 -7.69 -4.59 -0.06
N GLU A 51 -8.17 -3.89 0.96
CA GLU A 51 -7.94 -2.46 1.16
C GLU A 51 -7.00 -2.24 2.35
N PRO A 52 -5.67 -2.22 2.15
CA PRO A 52 -4.66 -1.94 3.19
C PRO A 52 -4.58 -0.44 3.53
N GLU A 53 -5.72 0.18 3.78
CA GLU A 53 -5.82 1.59 4.14
C GLU A 53 -5.17 1.84 5.49
N ASP A 54 -4.38 2.92 5.58
CA ASP A 54 -3.67 3.26 6.80
C ASP A 54 -4.56 4.05 7.77
N GLU A 55 -4.89 3.45 8.90
CA GLU A 55 -5.70 4.09 9.94
C GLU A 55 -4.85 4.67 11.10
N ASN A 56 -3.53 4.47 11.06
CA ASN A 56 -2.59 4.96 12.07
C ASN A 56 -1.76 6.16 11.55
N GLY A 57 -1.29 6.08 10.30
CA GLY A 57 -0.42 7.07 9.65
C GLY A 57 1.05 6.66 9.61
N HIS A 58 1.47 5.65 10.39
CA HIS A 58 2.87 5.20 10.44
C HIS A 58 3.32 4.62 9.09
N GLY A 59 2.56 3.69 8.53
CA GLY A 59 2.89 3.04 7.25
C GLY A 59 2.93 4.03 6.08
N THR A 60 2.01 4.99 6.03
CA THR A 60 2.03 6.08 5.04
C THR A 60 3.28 6.95 5.16
N HIS A 61 3.69 7.28 6.38
CA HIS A 61 4.91 8.06 6.62
C HIS A 61 6.17 7.27 6.21
N VAL A 62 6.24 5.99 6.56
CA VAL A 62 7.33 5.08 6.14
C VAL A 62 7.38 4.97 4.62
N ALA A 63 6.23 4.78 3.96
CA ALA A 63 6.11 4.73 2.51
C ALA A 63 6.63 6.02 1.84
N GLY A 64 6.36 7.18 2.42
CA GLY A 64 6.88 8.48 1.96
C GLY A 64 8.41 8.55 1.98
N ILE A 65 9.04 8.09 3.05
CA ILE A 65 10.51 8.04 3.15
C ILE A 65 11.10 7.16 2.05
N ILE A 66 10.45 6.03 1.74
CA ILE A 66 10.92 5.08 0.73
C ILE A 66 10.73 5.65 -0.68
N GLY A 67 9.51 6.07 -1.00
CA GLY A 67 9.09 6.19 -2.40
C GLY A 67 8.10 7.31 -2.69
N ALA A 68 8.07 8.41 -1.92
CA ALA A 68 7.30 9.59 -2.33
C ALA A 68 7.71 10.08 -3.73
N CYS A 69 6.70 10.52 -4.48
CA CYS A 69 6.78 10.87 -5.90
C CYS A 69 7.66 12.09 -6.17
N VAL A 70 8.29 12.16 -7.36
CA VAL A 70 8.84 13.44 -7.86
C VAL A 70 7.76 14.13 -8.69
N ASN A 71 6.87 14.88 -8.03
CA ASN A 71 5.71 15.53 -8.66
C ASN A 71 5.65 17.06 -8.43
N GLY A 72 6.62 17.64 -7.72
CA GLY A 72 6.66 19.07 -7.39
C GLY A 72 5.80 19.49 -6.18
N GLY A 73 5.24 18.53 -5.45
CA GLY A 73 4.59 18.70 -4.15
C GLY A 73 5.25 17.85 -3.07
N GLY A 74 4.80 17.99 -1.82
CA GLY A 74 5.18 17.11 -0.71
C GLY A 74 6.68 16.92 -0.50
N VAL A 75 7.12 15.67 -0.48
CA VAL A 75 8.51 15.23 -0.24
C VAL A 75 8.98 14.29 -1.36
N VAL A 76 10.27 13.97 -1.41
CA VAL A 76 10.81 12.99 -2.37
C VAL A 76 11.39 11.81 -1.60
N GLY A 77 10.95 10.61 -1.93
CA GLY A 77 11.45 9.38 -1.31
C GLY A 77 12.90 9.07 -1.72
N GLY A 78 13.57 8.22 -0.96
CA GLY A 78 14.93 7.77 -1.30
C GLY A 78 15.01 7.02 -2.63
N ALA A 79 13.93 6.35 -3.04
CA ALA A 79 13.78 5.63 -4.30
C ALA A 79 12.44 6.00 -4.97
N PRO A 80 12.28 7.21 -5.51
CA PRO A 80 10.98 7.77 -5.90
C PRO A 80 10.40 7.20 -7.20
N LYS A 81 10.99 6.12 -7.73
CA LYS A 81 10.50 5.35 -8.88
C LYS A 81 10.26 3.87 -8.51
N THR A 82 10.37 3.52 -7.23
CA THR A 82 10.03 2.18 -6.76
C THR A 82 8.52 2.03 -6.67
N GLN A 83 8.03 0.81 -6.87
CA GLN A 83 6.66 0.46 -6.53
C GLN A 83 6.55 0.07 -5.05
N LEU A 84 5.47 0.48 -4.39
CA LEU A 84 5.16 0.29 -2.98
C LEU A 84 3.93 -0.62 -2.84
N MET A 85 4.11 -1.79 -2.26
CA MET A 85 3.02 -2.73 -1.95
C MET A 85 2.69 -2.59 -0.46
N ALA A 86 1.41 -2.40 -0.12
CA ALA A 86 0.96 -2.18 1.25
C ALA A 86 0.48 -3.50 1.89
N LEU A 87 1.15 -3.94 2.96
CA LEU A 87 0.74 -5.11 3.73
C LEU A 87 0.40 -4.64 5.15
N ARG A 88 -0.88 -4.38 5.41
CA ARG A 88 -1.34 -3.92 6.73
C ARG A 88 -1.44 -5.11 7.67
N PHE A 89 -0.76 -5.01 8.81
CA PHE A 89 -0.92 -5.93 9.94
C PHE A 89 -1.03 -5.19 11.28
N ILE A 90 -0.71 -3.88 11.32
CA ILE A 90 -0.81 -3.03 12.50
C ILE A 90 -2.14 -2.27 12.46
N GLY A 91 -2.92 -2.36 13.52
CA GLY A 91 -4.17 -1.61 13.64
C GLY A 91 -3.95 -0.14 14.00
N LYS A 92 -5.05 0.63 14.02
CA LYS A 92 -5.07 2.07 14.39
C LYS A 92 -4.29 2.43 15.66
N GLY A 93 -4.27 1.55 16.67
CA GLY A 93 -3.59 1.76 17.94
C GLY A 93 -2.10 1.39 17.97
N GLY A 94 -1.52 0.89 16.88
CA GLY A 94 -0.14 0.37 16.87
C GLY A 94 0.00 -1.06 17.38
N GLN A 95 -1.09 -1.82 17.38
CA GLN A 95 -1.23 -3.17 17.95
C GLN A 95 -1.60 -4.19 16.87
#